data_AF-A0A533W7D2-F1
#
_entry.id   AF-A0A533W7D2-F1
#
_cell.length_a   1.000
_cell.length_b   1.000
_cell.length_c   1.000
_cell.angle_alpha   90.00
_cell.angle_beta   90.00
_cell.angle_gamma   90.00
#
_symmetry.space_group_name_H-M   'P 1'
#
loop_
_entity.id
_entity.type
_entity.pdbx_description
1 polymer ?
#
loop_
_entity_poly.entity_id
_entity_poly.type
_entity_poly.pdbx_seq_one_letter_code
_entity_poly.pdbx_strand_id
1 'polypeptide(L)'
;MVAILEELGIEYSLQIREDKSNVCRIRIIKDKMDKRIKQSNIIKKIEIFGIDNEYVYDLETENHHFCGGIGNVLLHNTDSLFLKNPSPTAIDEVAVWAHNNLGVDLEIDKQYRYVVFSELKKNYLGVLADGTVDVKGLTGKKSHTPPFIRNAFYDILAILGKVNSEKDFESARESIKNVILENAKNLEARKIPLDDLSFNVTINKSLKTYGKKTGAKTMDGKNADTYKGLPQHIKAANMLVDKGRELRAGDVISYVKTKSGEGVKPVELAKPEEIDTEKYLETMESTFEQVLSALNFDFKSVLGKPRQQKLDELFWSKQVS
;
A
#
# COMPACT_ATOMS: atom_id res chain seq x y z
N MET A 1 7.67 9.13 21.83
CA MET A 1 7.96 9.72 23.16
C MET A 1 8.06 8.65 24.24
N VAL A 2 7.04 7.79 24.43
CA VAL A 2 7.11 6.66 25.39
C VAL A 2 8.27 5.70 25.09
N ALA A 3 8.44 5.29 23.84
CA ALA A 3 9.56 4.43 23.43
C ALA A 3 10.96 5.02 23.74
N ILE A 4 11.11 6.36 23.63
CA ILE A 4 12.37 7.05 23.97
C ILE A 4 12.62 7.01 25.48
N LEU A 5 11.56 7.11 26.29
CA LEU A 5 11.68 7.01 27.75
C LEU A 5 12.02 5.58 28.19
N GLU A 6 11.45 4.57 27.54
CA GLU A 6 11.79 3.15 27.78
C GLU A 6 13.25 2.85 27.43
N GLU A 7 13.72 3.32 26.27
CA GLU A 7 15.10 3.09 25.79
C GLU A 7 16.15 3.82 26.66
N LEU A 8 15.78 4.94 27.26
CA LEU A 8 16.61 5.67 28.23
C LEU A 8 16.47 5.15 29.68
N GLY A 9 15.67 4.10 29.92
CA GLY A 9 15.42 3.55 31.26
C GLY A 9 14.71 4.53 32.20
N ILE A 10 13.97 5.50 31.66
CA ILE A 10 13.29 6.56 32.43
C ILE A 10 11.88 6.08 32.76
N GLU A 11 11.57 5.94 34.06
CA GLU A 11 10.23 5.59 34.50
C GLU A 11 9.22 6.71 34.17
N TYR A 12 8.03 6.33 33.70
CA TYR A 12 6.97 7.26 33.32
C TYR A 12 5.56 6.71 33.62
N SER A 13 4.57 7.59 33.58
CA SER A 13 3.14 7.29 33.73
C SER A 13 2.37 7.83 32.53
N LEU A 14 1.51 6.98 31.93
CA LEU A 14 0.64 7.32 30.80
C LEU A 14 -0.85 7.36 31.19
N GLN A 15 -1.46 8.53 31.21
CA GLN A 15 -2.88 8.67 31.55
C GLN A 15 -3.69 9.14 30.35
N ILE A 16 -4.61 8.28 29.89
CA ILE A 16 -5.68 8.65 28.96
C ILE A 16 -6.82 9.25 29.79
N ARG A 17 -7.29 10.42 29.41
CA ARG A 17 -8.38 11.12 30.11
C ARG A 17 -9.73 10.58 29.67
N GLU A 18 -10.54 10.12 30.62
CA GLU A 18 -11.92 9.65 30.35
C GLU A 18 -12.82 10.79 29.82
N ASP A 19 -12.56 12.03 30.24
CA ASP A 19 -13.33 13.21 29.80
C ASP A 19 -12.87 13.78 28.45
N LYS A 20 -11.72 13.33 27.94
CA LYS A 20 -11.12 13.77 26.66
C LYS A 20 -10.37 12.61 26.01
N SER A 21 -11.09 11.79 25.25
CA SER A 21 -10.59 10.57 24.60
C SER A 21 -9.30 10.74 23.78
N ASN A 22 -9.05 11.95 23.26
CA ASN A 22 -7.91 12.23 22.37
C ASN A 22 -6.72 12.88 23.10
N VAL A 23 -6.80 13.02 24.43
CA VAL A 23 -5.76 13.66 25.24
C VAL A 23 -5.07 12.64 26.12
N CYS A 24 -3.82 12.35 25.78
CA CYS A 24 -2.94 11.51 26.57
C CYS A 24 -1.93 12.36 27.35
N ARG A 25 -1.76 12.08 28.65
CA ARG A 25 -0.80 12.76 29.53
C ARG A 25 0.35 11.82 29.88
N ILE A 26 1.55 12.18 29.48
CA ILE A 26 2.81 11.52 29.88
C ILE A 26 3.43 12.31 31.04
N ARG A 27 3.83 11.62 32.12
CA ARG A 27 4.65 12.20 33.20
C ARG A 27 5.87 11.34 33.45
N ILE A 28 7.06 11.96 33.49
CA ILE A 28 8.29 11.31 33.95
C ILE A 28 8.24 11.16 35.48
N ILE A 29 8.49 9.97 35.98
CA ILE A 29 8.52 9.65 37.41
C ILE A 29 9.92 9.95 37.92
N LYS A 30 10.05 11.06 38.64
CA LYS A 30 11.31 11.44 39.32
C LYS A 30 11.35 10.96 40.78
N ASP A 31 10.18 10.73 41.38
CA ASP A 31 10.01 10.24 42.74
C ASP A 31 8.93 9.16 42.74
N LYS A 32 9.28 7.95 43.17
CA LYS A 32 8.39 6.79 43.22
C LYS A 32 7.33 6.88 44.31
N MET A 33 7.47 7.82 45.25
CA MET A 33 6.51 8.05 46.34
C MET A 33 5.41 9.06 45.98
N ASP A 34 5.44 9.66 44.79
CA ASP A 34 4.40 10.62 44.36
C ASP A 34 3.06 9.92 44.09
N LYS A 35 2.19 9.92 45.10
CA LYS A 35 0.85 9.33 45.08
C LYS A 35 -0.10 9.92 44.02
N ARG A 36 0.28 11.03 43.35
CA ARG A 36 -0.50 11.62 42.26
C ARG A 36 -0.26 10.91 40.92
N ILE A 37 0.77 10.07 40.84
CA ILE A 37 1.16 9.34 39.64
C ILE A 37 0.45 7.99 39.65
N LYS A 38 -0.54 7.82 38.76
CA LYS A 38 -1.20 6.52 38.53
C LYS A 38 -0.48 5.78 37.41
N GLN A 39 0.10 4.63 37.74
CA GLN A 39 0.80 3.75 36.79
C GLN A 39 -0.14 3.24 35.70
N SER A 40 0.37 3.21 34.47
CA SER A 40 -0.39 2.92 33.24
C SER A 40 -0.15 1.55 32.66
N ASN A 41 0.85 0.85 33.19
CA ASN A 41 1.20 -0.55 32.97
C ASN A 41 0.34 -1.51 33.83
N ILE A 42 -0.74 -1.01 34.42
CA ILE A 42 -1.74 -1.81 35.13
C ILE A 42 -2.90 -2.04 34.17
N ILE A 43 -3.25 -3.30 33.93
CA ILE A 43 -4.46 -3.66 33.19
C ILE A 43 -5.66 -2.99 33.86
N LYS A 44 -6.25 -2.00 33.19
CA LYS A 44 -7.33 -1.18 33.77
C LYS A 44 -8.67 -1.89 33.77
N LYS A 45 -8.86 -2.80 32.83
CA LYS A 45 -10.09 -3.56 32.64
C LYS A 45 -9.77 -4.82 31.84
N ILE A 46 -10.29 -5.96 32.29
CA ILE A 46 -10.35 -7.19 31.50
C ILE A 46 -11.83 -7.43 31.26
N GLU A 47 -12.25 -7.39 30.01
CA GLU A 47 -13.58 -7.80 29.61
C GLU A 47 -13.47 -9.18 28.97
N ILE A 48 -14.16 -10.15 29.55
CA ILE A 48 -14.25 -11.50 28.99
C ILE A 48 -15.53 -11.53 28.17
N PHE A 49 -15.38 -11.64 26.86
CA PHE A 49 -16.50 -11.85 25.96
C PHE A 49 -16.86 -13.33 25.94
N GLY A 50 -18.15 -13.65 25.97
CA GLY A 50 -18.62 -14.98 25.62
C GLY A 50 -18.41 -15.19 24.14
N ILE A 51 -17.30 -15.81 23.77
CA ILE A 51 -16.99 -16.14 22.37
C ILE A 51 -17.77 -17.41 22.03
N ASP A 52 -18.60 -17.33 20.98
CA ASP A 52 -19.28 -18.51 20.44
C ASP A 52 -18.26 -19.35 19.66
N ASN A 53 -18.19 -20.65 19.94
CA ASN A 53 -17.26 -21.57 19.29
C ASN A 53 -17.63 -21.86 17.82
N GLU A 54 -18.79 -21.40 17.34
CA GLU A 54 -19.18 -21.53 15.94
C GLU A 54 -18.51 -20.49 15.02
N TYR A 55 -17.90 -19.45 15.58
CA TYR A 55 -17.36 -18.33 14.80
C TYR A 55 -15.88 -18.07 15.07
N VAL A 56 -15.16 -17.71 14.01
CA VAL A 56 -13.82 -17.13 14.09
C VAL A 56 -13.97 -15.61 14.06
N TYR A 57 -13.47 -14.94 15.09
CA TYR A 57 -13.58 -13.49 15.24
C TYR A 57 -12.24 -12.82 14.88
N ASP A 58 -12.28 -11.85 13.97
CA ASP A 58 -11.14 -10.98 13.68
C ASP A 58 -11.12 -9.82 14.72
N LEU A 59 -9.97 -9.63 15.39
CA LEU A 59 -9.70 -8.43 16.18
C LEU A 59 -9.07 -7.37 15.27
N GLU A 60 -9.69 -6.20 15.17
CA GLU A 60 -9.18 -5.07 14.37
C GLU A 60 -9.34 -3.72 15.05
N THR A 61 -8.44 -2.80 14.71
CA THR A 61 -8.52 -1.37 15.02
C THR A 61 -8.85 -0.59 13.75
N GLU A 62 -9.22 0.68 13.86
CA GLU A 62 -9.56 1.54 12.70
C GLU A 62 -8.43 1.64 11.66
N ASN A 63 -7.16 1.50 12.07
CA ASN A 63 -5.99 1.52 11.21
C ASN A 63 -5.34 0.14 11.04
N HIS A 64 -6.00 -0.94 11.48
CA HIS A 64 -5.53 -2.33 11.43
C HIS A 64 -4.22 -2.62 12.20
N HIS A 65 -3.69 -1.66 12.95
CA HIS A 65 -2.51 -1.81 13.79
C HIS A 65 -2.91 -1.80 15.25
N PHE A 66 -2.45 -2.78 16.01
CA PHE A 66 -2.50 -2.71 17.47
C PHE A 66 -1.20 -3.19 18.08
N CYS A 67 -0.76 -2.45 19.10
CA CYS A 67 0.39 -2.80 19.92
C CYS A 67 -0.10 -3.63 21.10
N GLY A 68 0.34 -4.88 21.21
CA GLY A 68 -0.04 -5.78 22.29
C GLY A 68 1.10 -6.06 23.27
N GLY A 69 0.80 -6.07 24.57
CA GLY A 69 1.64 -6.70 25.61
C GLY A 69 2.90 -5.93 26.05
N ILE A 70 3.61 -6.56 27.00
CA ILE A 70 4.97 -6.17 27.43
C ILE A 70 5.92 -6.70 26.35
N GLY A 71 6.39 -5.85 25.44
CA GLY A 71 7.35 -6.28 24.40
C GLY A 71 7.20 -5.72 22.99
N ASN A 72 6.44 -4.64 22.77
CA ASN A 72 6.35 -3.99 21.44
C ASN A 72 5.89 -4.95 20.32
N VAL A 73 4.88 -5.78 20.58
CA VAL A 73 4.29 -6.67 19.56
C VAL A 73 3.38 -5.83 18.66
N LEU A 74 3.72 -5.73 17.38
CA LEU A 74 2.84 -5.15 16.37
C LEU A 74 2.06 -6.28 15.68
N LEU A 75 0.74 -6.17 15.76
CA LEU A 75 -0.19 -7.13 15.17
C LEU A 75 -0.79 -6.51 13.91
N HIS A 76 -0.63 -7.21 12.78
CA HIS A 76 -1.03 -6.71 11.45
C HIS A 76 -1.81 -7.75 10.62
N ASN A 77 -1.97 -8.99 11.13
CA ASN A 77 -2.79 -10.04 10.53
C ASN A 77 -3.24 -11.07 11.58
N THR A 78 -4.14 -11.99 11.21
CA THR A 78 -4.67 -13.05 12.09
C THR A 78 -3.73 -14.23 12.32
N ASP A 79 -2.74 -14.45 11.46
CA ASP A 79 -1.85 -15.62 11.48
C ASP A 79 -0.36 -15.28 11.64
N SER A 80 -0.02 -14.00 11.86
CA SER A 80 1.39 -13.56 11.96
C SER A 80 1.56 -12.37 12.89
N LEU A 81 2.66 -12.37 13.67
CA LEU A 81 3.01 -11.32 14.63
C LEU A 81 4.36 -10.69 14.23
N PHE A 82 4.51 -9.38 14.40
CA PHE A 82 5.79 -8.69 14.23
C PHE A 82 6.33 -8.26 15.59
N LEU A 83 7.54 -8.72 15.93
CA LEU A 83 8.22 -8.37 17.17
C LEU A 83 9.34 -7.37 16.88
N LYS A 84 9.33 -6.22 17.55
CA LYS A 84 10.40 -5.23 17.42
C LYS A 84 11.57 -5.57 18.34
N ASN A 85 12.70 -5.95 17.74
CA ASN A 85 13.96 -6.24 18.44
C ASN A 85 13.79 -7.16 19.68
N PRO A 86 13.11 -8.32 19.56
CA PRO A 86 12.99 -9.26 20.68
C PRO A 86 14.34 -9.87 21.01
N SER A 87 14.57 -10.22 22.28
CA SER A 87 15.69 -11.10 22.62
C SER A 87 15.39 -12.51 22.11
N PRO A 88 16.40 -13.29 21.66
CA PRO A 88 16.19 -14.66 21.21
C PRO A 88 15.47 -15.51 22.27
N THR A 89 15.87 -15.36 23.54
CA THR A 89 15.26 -16.04 24.68
C THR A 89 13.77 -15.72 24.83
N ALA A 90 13.35 -14.47 24.62
CA ALA A 90 11.95 -14.09 24.70
C ALA A 90 11.10 -14.72 23.57
N ILE A 91 11.68 -14.91 22.37
CA ILE A 91 10.98 -15.59 21.27
C ILE A 91 10.72 -17.06 21.66
N ASP A 92 11.75 -17.74 22.15
CA ASP A 92 11.66 -19.15 22.55
C ASP A 92 10.65 -19.35 23.69
N GLU A 93 10.68 -18.47 24.70
CA GLU A 93 9.72 -18.50 25.81
C GLU A 93 8.28 -18.34 25.34
N VAL A 94 8.01 -17.42 24.42
CA VAL A 94 6.67 -17.20 23.85
C VAL A 94 6.21 -18.41 23.02
N ALA A 95 7.11 -18.99 22.21
CA ALA A 95 6.81 -20.16 21.41
C ALA A 95 6.47 -21.38 22.30
N VAL A 96 7.28 -21.65 23.33
CA VAL A 96 7.04 -22.74 24.29
C VAL A 96 5.74 -22.50 25.07
N TRP A 97 5.48 -21.26 25.49
CA TRP A 97 4.24 -20.93 26.18
C TRP A 97 3.01 -21.15 25.31
N ALA A 98 3.05 -20.70 24.05
CA ALA A 98 1.95 -20.87 23.10
C ALA A 98 1.65 -22.34 22.81
N HIS A 99 2.70 -23.16 22.64
CA HIS A 99 2.55 -24.61 22.46
C HIS A 99 1.90 -25.26 23.69
N ASN A 100 2.43 -25.00 24.88
CA ASN A 100 1.98 -25.66 26.11
C ASN A 100 0.59 -25.25 26.58
N ASN A 101 0.18 -24.01 26.36
CA ASN A 101 -1.10 -23.48 26.89
C ASN A 101 -2.21 -23.44 25.84
N LEU A 102 -1.86 -23.27 24.56
CA LEU A 102 -2.83 -23.08 23.48
C LEU A 102 -2.75 -24.18 22.42
N GLY A 103 -1.74 -25.06 22.46
CA GLY A 103 -1.51 -26.06 21.42
C GLY A 103 -1.11 -25.45 20.07
N VAL A 104 -0.53 -24.24 20.08
CA VAL A 104 -0.16 -23.49 18.87
C VAL A 104 1.36 -23.50 18.71
N ASP A 105 1.82 -23.94 17.56
CA ASP A 105 3.23 -23.88 17.17
C ASP A 105 3.55 -22.52 16.55
N LEU A 106 4.52 -21.81 17.13
CA LEU A 106 5.01 -20.53 16.63
C LEU A 106 6.43 -20.71 16.07
N GLU A 107 6.65 -20.23 14.85
CA GLU A 107 7.95 -20.27 14.17
C GLU A 107 8.37 -18.88 13.69
N ILE A 108 9.68 -18.66 13.60
CA ILE A 108 10.23 -17.44 13.00
C ILE A 108 10.18 -17.59 11.47
N ASP A 109 9.24 -16.90 10.82
CA ASP A 109 9.18 -16.84 9.36
C ASP A 109 10.31 -15.97 8.79
N LYS A 110 10.45 -14.73 9.27
CA LYS A 110 11.37 -13.73 8.69
C LYS A 110 12.00 -12.82 9.73
N GLN A 111 13.25 -12.43 9.45
CA GLN A 111 13.97 -11.39 10.19
C GLN A 111 14.26 -10.20 9.28
N TYR A 112 13.65 -9.07 9.61
CA TYR A 112 13.80 -7.84 8.86
C TYR A 112 14.76 -6.89 9.58
N ARG A 113 15.63 -6.24 8.81
CA ARG A 113 16.41 -5.08 9.26
C ARG A 113 15.49 -3.92 9.60
N TYR A 114 14.48 -3.67 8.75
CA TYR A 114 13.39 -2.77 9.05
C TYR A 114 12.13 -3.16 8.28
N VAL A 115 10.97 -2.77 8.80
CA VAL A 115 9.67 -2.95 8.14
C VAL A 115 8.95 -1.62 8.15
N VAL A 116 8.27 -1.32 7.04
CA VAL A 116 7.35 -0.19 6.93
C VAL A 116 5.96 -0.72 6.65
N PHE A 117 5.02 -0.30 7.49
CA PHE A 117 3.62 -0.68 7.39
C PHE A 117 2.84 0.46 6.76
N SER A 118 1.92 0.12 5.85
CA SER A 118 0.91 1.06 5.38
C SER A 118 -0.34 0.96 6.25
N GLU A 119 -1.28 1.88 6.06
CA GLU A 119 -2.59 1.84 6.73
C GLU A 119 -3.51 0.72 6.19
N LEU A 120 -3.11 0.03 5.11
CA LEU A 120 -3.92 -1.02 4.50
C LEU A 120 -3.61 -2.41 5.09
N LYS A 121 -4.65 -3.20 5.38
CA LYS A 121 -4.51 -4.60 5.83
C LYS A 121 -3.66 -5.42 4.85
N LYS A 122 -2.76 -6.26 5.38
CA LYS A 122 -1.81 -7.12 4.63
C LYS A 122 -0.89 -6.36 3.66
N ASN A 123 -0.57 -5.10 3.98
CA ASN A 123 0.25 -4.27 3.10
C ASN A 123 1.44 -3.64 3.86
N TYR A 124 2.61 -4.23 3.62
CA TYR A 124 3.88 -3.82 4.23
C TYR A 124 5.05 -4.06 3.28
N LEU A 125 6.14 -3.35 3.56
CA LEU A 125 7.44 -3.50 2.94
C LEU A 125 8.45 -3.87 4.02
N GLY A 126 9.04 -5.05 3.94
CA GLY A 126 10.08 -5.50 4.86
C GLY A 126 11.40 -5.65 4.14
N VAL A 127 12.49 -5.16 4.72
CA VAL A 127 13.83 -5.35 4.16
C VAL A 127 14.61 -6.32 5.02
N LEU A 128 15.03 -7.43 4.42
CA LEU A 128 15.83 -8.47 5.07
C LEU A 128 17.27 -8.01 5.30
N ALA A 129 18.02 -8.75 6.12
CA ALA A 129 19.40 -8.40 6.45
C ALA A 129 20.34 -8.37 5.23
N ASP A 130 20.05 -9.15 4.19
CA ASP A 130 20.79 -9.19 2.92
C ASP A 130 20.41 -8.05 1.95
N GLY A 131 19.46 -7.19 2.33
CA GLY A 131 18.93 -6.11 1.50
C GLY A 131 17.79 -6.53 0.56
N THR A 132 17.39 -7.80 0.57
CA THR A 132 16.21 -8.27 -0.16
C THR A 132 14.96 -7.58 0.37
N VAL A 133 14.17 -6.99 -0.53
CA VAL A 133 12.93 -6.29 -0.18
C VAL A 133 11.72 -7.20 -0.38
N ASP A 134 11.14 -7.66 0.72
CA ASP A 134 9.85 -8.34 0.75
C ASP A 134 8.71 -7.32 0.73
N VAL A 135 7.68 -7.67 -0.02
CA VAL A 135 6.58 -6.78 -0.34
C VAL A 135 5.30 -7.59 -0.30
N LYS A 136 4.37 -7.20 0.57
CA LYS A 136 3.02 -7.76 0.62
C LYS A 136 2.00 -6.70 0.25
N GLY A 137 1.00 -7.07 -0.55
CA GLY A 137 -0.12 -6.19 -0.91
C GLY A 137 0.18 -5.10 -1.95
N LEU A 138 1.45 -4.88 -2.35
CA LEU A 138 1.79 -3.78 -3.27
C LEU A 138 1.39 -4.06 -4.74
N THR A 139 0.79 -3.07 -5.39
CA THR A 139 0.28 -3.18 -6.79
C THR A 139 1.38 -3.08 -7.85
N GLY A 140 2.52 -2.46 -7.52
CA GLY A 140 3.63 -2.23 -8.46
C GLY A 140 4.26 -3.50 -9.04
N LYS A 141 4.14 -4.65 -8.36
CA LYS A 141 4.69 -5.94 -8.86
C LYS A 141 3.77 -6.66 -9.86
N LYS A 142 2.53 -6.21 -10.06
CA LYS A 142 1.56 -6.95 -10.89
C LYS A 142 1.91 -6.84 -12.37
N SER A 143 1.69 -7.93 -13.11
CA SER A 143 2.04 -8.04 -14.54
C SER A 143 1.28 -7.08 -15.45
N HIS A 144 0.08 -6.65 -15.05
CA HIS A 144 -0.74 -5.71 -15.79
C HIS A 144 -0.30 -4.25 -15.62
N THR A 145 0.59 -3.94 -14.68
CA THR A 145 1.16 -2.60 -14.49
C THR A 145 2.12 -2.29 -15.65
N PRO A 146 2.04 -1.08 -16.25
CA PRO A 146 2.92 -0.69 -17.34
C PRO A 146 4.41 -0.88 -16.99
N PRO A 147 5.23 -1.45 -17.89
CA PRO A 147 6.64 -1.71 -17.65
C PRO A 147 7.41 -0.52 -17.07
N PHE A 148 7.21 0.70 -17.57
CA PHE A 148 7.95 1.86 -17.05
C PHE A 148 7.64 2.15 -15.56
N ILE A 149 6.37 2.03 -15.14
CA ILE A 149 5.96 2.21 -13.74
C ILE A 149 6.53 1.08 -12.89
N ARG A 150 6.48 -0.16 -13.39
CA ARG A 150 7.00 -1.32 -12.69
C ARG A 150 8.52 -1.24 -12.51
N ASN A 151 9.25 -0.77 -13.51
CA ASN A 151 10.70 -0.58 -13.43
C ASN A 151 11.04 0.51 -12.41
N ALA A 152 10.37 1.67 -12.47
CA ALA A 152 10.52 2.72 -11.47
C ALA A 152 10.17 2.23 -10.05
N PHE A 153 9.17 1.35 -9.90
CA PHE A 153 8.86 0.71 -8.63
C PHE A 153 10.04 -0.15 -8.12
N TYR A 154 10.63 -0.97 -8.99
CA TYR A 154 11.80 -1.77 -8.62
C TYR A 154 13.03 -0.92 -8.29
N ASP A 155 13.23 0.20 -8.98
CA ASP A 155 14.30 1.15 -8.66
C ASP A 155 14.12 1.73 -7.26
N ILE A 156 12.88 2.11 -6.90
CA ILE A 156 12.52 2.56 -5.56
C ILE A 156 12.79 1.46 -4.52
N LEU A 157 12.38 0.22 -4.78
CA LEU A 157 12.67 -0.91 -3.88
C LEU A 157 14.18 -1.12 -3.73
N ALA A 158 14.96 -1.02 -4.81
CA ALA A 158 16.42 -1.17 -4.76
C ALA A 158 17.09 -0.06 -3.93
N ILE A 159 16.57 1.16 -3.96
CA ILE A 159 17.01 2.25 -3.09
C ILE A 159 16.72 1.90 -1.62
N LEU A 160 15.49 1.49 -1.31
CA LEU A 160 15.10 1.09 0.05
C LEU A 160 15.89 -0.11 0.57
N GLY A 161 16.19 -1.08 -0.30
CA GLY A 161 17.03 -2.24 0.03
C GLY A 161 18.44 -1.88 0.52
N LYS A 162 18.96 -0.70 0.19
CA LYS A 162 20.29 -0.21 0.58
C LYS A 162 20.31 0.60 1.88
N VAL A 163 19.14 0.94 2.42
CA VAL A 163 19.02 1.74 3.64
C VAL A 163 19.41 0.92 4.86
N ASN A 164 20.42 1.38 5.60
CA ASN A 164 20.89 0.72 6.83
C ASN A 164 20.70 1.58 8.09
N SER A 165 20.45 2.88 7.92
CA SER A 165 20.33 3.84 9.02
C SER A 165 19.33 4.96 8.72
N GLU A 166 18.95 5.71 9.74
CA GLU A 166 18.09 6.90 9.58
C GLU A 166 18.69 7.96 8.65
N LYS A 167 20.02 8.11 8.65
CA LYS A 167 20.71 9.01 7.73
C LYS A 167 20.60 8.55 6.28
N ASP A 168 20.66 7.23 6.04
CA ASP A 168 20.47 6.68 4.70
C ASP A 168 19.05 6.94 4.19
N PHE A 169 18.04 6.95 5.09
CA PHE A 169 16.67 7.29 4.72
C PHE A 169 16.54 8.70 4.14
N GLU A 170 17.30 9.70 4.63
CA GLU A 170 17.29 11.04 4.04
C GLU A 170 17.76 11.01 2.57
N SER A 171 18.88 10.34 2.31
CA SER A 171 19.42 10.19 0.95
C SER A 171 18.52 9.34 0.04
N ALA A 172 17.88 8.31 0.61
CA ALA A 172 16.94 7.45 -0.09
C ALA A 172 15.69 8.22 -0.50
N ARG A 173 15.14 9.08 0.37
CA ARG A 173 14.01 9.95 0.04
C ARG A 173 14.30 10.81 -1.17
N GLU A 174 15.47 11.45 -1.20
CA GLU A 174 15.84 12.30 -2.33
C GLU A 174 16.06 11.50 -3.62
N SER A 175 16.67 10.33 -3.52
CA SER A 175 16.85 9.42 -4.66
C SER A 175 15.50 8.95 -5.23
N ILE A 176 14.54 8.60 -4.37
CA ILE A 176 13.19 8.18 -4.78
C ILE A 176 12.44 9.32 -5.47
N LYS A 177 12.54 10.56 -4.95
CA LYS A 177 11.96 11.73 -5.62
C LYS A 177 12.52 11.89 -7.03
N ASN A 178 13.84 11.75 -7.20
CA ASN A 178 14.48 11.86 -8.50
C ASN A 178 13.98 10.79 -9.48
N VAL A 179 13.82 9.53 -9.04
CA VAL A 179 13.23 8.46 -9.86
C VAL A 179 11.83 8.85 -10.34
N ILE A 180 10.98 9.36 -9.44
CA ILE A 180 9.62 9.77 -9.77
C ILE A 180 9.61 10.94 -10.75
N LEU A 181 10.39 11.98 -10.48
CA LEU A 181 10.50 13.19 -11.30
C LEU A 181 11.02 12.89 -12.70
N GLU A 182 12.04 12.05 -12.81
CA GLU A 182 12.61 11.64 -14.10
C GLU A 182 11.59 10.86 -14.92
N ASN A 183 10.89 9.89 -14.31
CA ASN A 183 9.86 9.13 -15.00
C ASN A 183 8.69 10.02 -15.45
N ALA A 184 8.22 10.93 -14.60
CA ALA A 184 7.17 11.88 -14.95
C ALA A 184 7.60 12.80 -16.11
N LYS A 185 8.82 13.34 -16.06
CA LYS A 185 9.39 14.17 -17.12
C LYS A 185 9.53 13.40 -18.44
N ASN A 186 10.00 12.16 -18.40
CA ASN A 186 10.14 11.33 -19.60
C ASN A 186 8.78 10.95 -20.20
N LEU A 187 7.78 10.71 -19.37
CA LEU A 187 6.39 10.48 -19.78
C LEU A 187 5.81 11.72 -20.48
N GLU A 188 5.93 12.90 -19.86
CA GLU A 188 5.43 14.17 -20.42
C GLU A 188 6.16 14.56 -21.72
N ALA A 189 7.46 14.30 -21.79
CA ALA A 189 8.28 14.49 -22.98
C ALA A 189 8.06 13.40 -24.05
N ARG A 190 7.18 12.42 -23.81
CA ARG A 190 6.88 11.29 -24.71
C ARG A 190 8.12 10.49 -25.12
N LYS A 191 9.09 10.37 -24.22
CA LYS A 191 10.32 9.60 -24.43
C LYS A 191 10.17 8.11 -24.10
N ILE A 192 9.07 7.74 -23.44
CA ILE A 192 8.77 6.36 -23.06
C ILE A 192 8.17 5.63 -24.27
N PRO A 193 8.73 4.48 -24.69
CA PRO A 193 8.17 3.66 -25.76
C PRO A 193 6.73 3.23 -25.48
N LEU A 194 5.91 3.07 -26.53
CA LEU A 194 4.51 2.65 -26.38
C LEU A 194 4.37 1.27 -25.73
N ASP A 195 5.29 0.36 -26.01
CA ASP A 195 5.34 -0.97 -25.38
C ASP A 195 5.54 -0.86 -23.86
N ASP A 196 6.36 0.09 -23.41
CA ASP A 196 6.61 0.31 -21.99
C ASP A 196 5.44 1.00 -21.29
N LEU A 197 4.55 1.67 -22.04
CA LEU A 197 3.28 2.22 -21.55
C LEU A 197 2.15 1.18 -21.51
N SER A 198 2.37 -0.03 -22.05
CA SER A 198 1.29 -0.99 -22.26
C SER A 198 0.73 -1.60 -20.97
N PHE A 199 -0.59 -1.64 -20.88
CA PHE A 199 -1.33 -2.51 -19.98
C PHE A 199 -1.57 -3.84 -20.68
N ASN A 200 -1.19 -4.94 -20.04
CA ASN A 200 -1.27 -6.29 -20.61
C ASN A 200 -2.31 -7.10 -19.85
N VAL A 201 -3.42 -7.45 -20.53
CA VAL A 201 -4.56 -8.14 -19.91
C VAL A 201 -5.05 -9.28 -20.79
N THR A 202 -5.22 -10.46 -20.20
CA THR A 202 -5.75 -11.65 -20.87
C THR A 202 -7.26 -11.57 -21.08
N ILE A 203 -7.72 -11.94 -22.26
CA ILE A 203 -9.14 -12.16 -22.55
C ILE A 203 -9.56 -13.52 -21.98
N ASN A 204 -10.42 -13.54 -20.98
CA ASN A 204 -10.83 -14.79 -20.31
C ASN A 204 -12.04 -15.47 -20.97
N LYS A 205 -12.80 -14.76 -21.81
CA LYS A 205 -14.03 -15.26 -22.47
C LYS A 205 -14.12 -14.74 -23.90
N SER A 206 -15.07 -15.25 -24.68
CA SER A 206 -15.31 -14.68 -26.03
C SER A 206 -15.72 -13.21 -25.95
N LEU A 207 -15.22 -12.36 -26.87
CA LEU A 207 -15.54 -10.92 -26.94
C LEU A 207 -17.05 -10.65 -26.96
N LYS A 208 -17.84 -11.53 -27.59
CA LYS A 208 -19.31 -11.44 -27.67
C LYS A 208 -20.02 -11.52 -26.32
N THR A 209 -19.36 -12.05 -25.29
CA THR A 209 -19.91 -12.21 -23.94
C THR A 209 -19.69 -11.00 -23.04
N TYR A 210 -18.91 -10.01 -23.49
CA TYR A 210 -18.61 -8.81 -22.72
C TYR A 210 -19.54 -7.65 -23.06
N GLY A 211 -19.93 -6.88 -22.03
CA GLY A 211 -20.75 -5.68 -22.16
C GLY A 211 -22.26 -5.96 -22.22
N LYS A 212 -23.06 -4.91 -22.00
CA LYS A 212 -24.52 -4.97 -22.17
C LYS A 212 -24.88 -4.47 -23.56
N LYS A 213 -25.50 -5.34 -24.37
CA LYS A 213 -26.01 -4.99 -25.70
C LYS A 213 -27.09 -3.92 -25.55
N THR A 214 -26.80 -2.69 -25.97
CA THR A 214 -27.77 -1.61 -26.06
C THR A 214 -28.08 -1.40 -27.54
N GLY A 215 -29.25 -1.87 -27.98
CA GLY A 215 -29.67 -1.68 -29.36
C GLY A 215 -30.07 -0.23 -29.61
N ALA A 216 -29.24 0.53 -30.31
CA ALA A 216 -29.70 1.71 -31.02
C ALA A 216 -30.05 1.29 -32.45
N LYS A 217 -31.34 1.35 -32.82
CA LYS A 217 -31.75 1.19 -34.22
C LYS A 217 -31.24 2.41 -35.00
N THR A 218 -30.28 2.22 -35.89
CA THR A 218 -29.95 3.23 -36.91
C THR A 218 -31.02 3.20 -37.99
N MET A 219 -31.34 4.36 -38.60
CA MET A 219 -32.36 4.46 -39.65
C MET A 219 -32.07 3.57 -40.89
N ASP A 220 -30.82 3.12 -41.06
CA ASP A 220 -30.38 2.35 -42.24
C ASP A 220 -30.49 0.81 -42.07
N GLY A 221 -31.14 0.32 -41.01
CA GLY A 221 -31.38 -1.12 -40.81
C GLY A 221 -30.15 -1.98 -40.49
N LYS A 222 -28.95 -1.39 -40.39
CA LYS A 222 -27.75 -2.08 -39.88
C LYS A 222 -27.77 -2.11 -38.36
N ASN A 223 -27.84 -3.29 -37.76
CA ASN A 223 -27.60 -3.45 -36.32
C ASN A 223 -26.13 -3.18 -36.01
N ALA A 224 -25.79 -1.96 -35.61
CA ALA A 224 -24.54 -1.70 -34.90
C ALA A 224 -24.78 -2.03 -33.43
N ASP A 225 -24.44 -3.26 -33.02
CA ASP A 225 -24.50 -3.66 -31.62
C ASP A 225 -23.55 -2.77 -30.81
N THR A 226 -24.10 -1.77 -30.12
CA THR A 226 -23.32 -0.89 -29.25
C THR A 226 -23.32 -1.48 -27.85
N TYR A 227 -22.12 -1.68 -27.27
CA TYR A 227 -21.96 -2.28 -25.96
C TYR A 227 -21.53 -1.22 -24.94
N LYS A 228 -22.36 -0.96 -23.93
CA LYS A 228 -22.00 -0.06 -22.83
C LYS A 228 -21.31 -0.84 -21.71
N GLY A 229 -20.32 -0.22 -21.07
CA GLY A 229 -19.58 -0.80 -19.95
C GLY A 229 -18.54 -1.85 -20.33
N LEU A 230 -18.02 -1.81 -21.56
CA LEU A 230 -16.93 -2.70 -21.96
C LEU A 230 -15.64 -2.39 -21.18
N PRO A 231 -14.96 -3.41 -20.64
CA PRO A 231 -13.63 -3.25 -20.09
C PRO A 231 -12.64 -2.69 -21.12
N GLN A 232 -11.62 -1.98 -20.66
CA GLN A 232 -10.64 -1.31 -21.52
C GLN A 232 -9.92 -2.26 -22.49
N HIS A 233 -9.44 -3.40 -22.01
CA HIS A 233 -8.80 -4.41 -22.86
C HIS A 233 -9.77 -4.98 -23.92
N ILE A 234 -11.07 -5.03 -23.65
CA ILE A 234 -12.08 -5.48 -24.62
C ILE A 234 -12.34 -4.42 -25.69
N LYS A 235 -12.37 -3.13 -25.33
CA LYS A 235 -12.44 -2.03 -26.30
C LYS A 235 -11.26 -2.07 -27.27
N ALA A 236 -10.04 -2.23 -26.75
CA ALA A 236 -8.85 -2.37 -27.57
C ALA A 236 -8.90 -3.63 -28.45
N ALA A 237 -9.33 -4.78 -27.90
CA ALA A 237 -9.50 -6.01 -28.67
C ALA A 237 -10.45 -5.84 -29.86
N ASN A 238 -11.58 -5.15 -29.68
CA ASN A 238 -12.53 -4.89 -30.77
C ASN A 238 -11.89 -4.08 -31.90
N MET A 239 -11.04 -3.09 -31.60
CA MET A 239 -10.31 -2.33 -32.62
C MET A 239 -9.37 -3.21 -33.45
N LEU A 240 -8.78 -4.25 -32.84
CA LEU A 240 -7.96 -5.23 -33.56
C LEU A 240 -8.80 -6.13 -34.46
N VAL A 241 -9.98 -6.56 -33.98
CA VAL A 241 -10.94 -7.36 -34.77
C VAL A 241 -11.47 -6.57 -35.96
N ASP A 242 -11.78 -5.28 -35.79
CA ASP A 242 -12.19 -4.39 -36.88
C ASP A 242 -11.11 -4.22 -37.95
N LYS A 243 -9.84 -4.47 -37.59
CA LYS A 243 -8.69 -4.53 -38.50
C LYS A 243 -8.41 -5.92 -39.07
N GLY A 244 -9.28 -6.89 -38.79
CA GLY A 244 -9.20 -8.26 -39.30
C GLY A 244 -8.37 -9.22 -38.44
N ARG A 245 -7.99 -8.84 -37.21
CA ARG A 245 -7.28 -9.76 -36.31
C ARG A 245 -8.24 -10.76 -35.70
N GLU A 246 -7.90 -12.04 -35.77
CA GLU A 246 -8.59 -13.08 -35.02
C GLU A 246 -8.08 -13.12 -33.57
N LEU A 247 -9.00 -13.06 -32.60
CA LEU A 247 -8.70 -13.14 -31.17
C LEU A 247 -9.52 -14.24 -30.51
N ARG A 248 -8.90 -14.94 -29.56
CA ARG A 248 -9.46 -16.07 -28.81
C ARG A 248 -9.33 -15.84 -27.30
N ALA A 249 -10.11 -16.59 -26.53
CA ALA A 249 -9.92 -16.63 -25.09
C ALA A 249 -8.53 -17.22 -24.78
N GLY A 250 -7.81 -16.58 -23.85
CA GLY A 250 -6.40 -16.85 -23.55
C GLY A 250 -5.44 -15.82 -24.15
N ASP A 251 -5.85 -15.07 -25.18
CA ASP A 251 -4.99 -14.06 -25.80
C ASP A 251 -4.74 -12.87 -24.87
N VAL A 252 -3.52 -12.35 -24.90
CA VAL A 252 -3.12 -11.14 -24.18
C VAL A 252 -3.35 -9.92 -25.07
N ILE A 253 -4.05 -8.92 -24.52
CA ILE A 253 -4.25 -7.63 -25.18
C ILE A 253 -3.37 -6.58 -24.52
N SER A 254 -2.47 -6.04 -25.33
CA SER A 254 -1.61 -4.92 -24.98
C SER A 254 -2.27 -3.62 -25.45
N TYR A 255 -2.63 -2.75 -24.52
CA TYR A 255 -3.29 -1.48 -24.81
C TYR A 255 -2.69 -0.33 -24.02
N VAL A 256 -2.81 0.88 -24.55
CA VAL A 256 -2.40 2.13 -23.89
C VAL A 256 -3.62 3.02 -23.64
N LYS A 257 -3.56 3.82 -22.57
CA LYS A 257 -4.56 4.87 -22.29
C LYS A 257 -4.30 6.08 -23.20
N THR A 258 -5.36 6.56 -23.85
CA THR A 258 -5.29 7.66 -24.81
C THR A 258 -6.37 8.69 -24.52
N LYS A 259 -6.16 9.93 -24.96
CA LYS A 259 -7.16 11.00 -24.88
C LYS A 259 -8.26 10.88 -25.94
N SER A 260 -8.20 9.84 -26.79
CA SER A 260 -9.17 9.60 -27.87
C SER A 260 -10.51 9.06 -27.34
N GLY A 261 -11.56 9.09 -28.16
CA GLY A 261 -12.95 8.86 -27.72
C GLY A 261 -13.21 7.56 -26.94
N GLU A 262 -12.51 6.46 -27.25
CA GLU A 262 -12.66 5.20 -26.52
C GLU A 262 -11.87 5.13 -25.20
N GLY A 263 -10.97 6.10 -24.97
CA GLY A 263 -10.09 6.22 -23.81
C GLY A 263 -8.86 5.31 -23.84
N VAL A 264 -8.81 4.36 -24.78
CA VAL A 264 -7.73 3.38 -24.94
C VAL A 264 -7.55 2.99 -26.40
N LYS A 265 -6.35 2.50 -26.75
CA LYS A 265 -6.04 1.89 -28.04
C LYS A 265 -5.10 0.70 -27.88
N PRO A 266 -5.14 -0.30 -28.78
CA PRO A 266 -4.06 -1.27 -28.90
C PRO A 266 -2.73 -0.56 -29.12
N VAL A 267 -1.65 -1.09 -28.56
CA VAL A 267 -0.30 -0.53 -28.73
C VAL A 267 0.04 -0.34 -30.22
N GLU A 268 -0.29 -1.33 -31.04
CA GLU A 268 -0.06 -1.35 -32.50
C GLU A 268 -0.80 -0.24 -33.27
N LEU A 269 -1.85 0.34 -32.69
CA LEU A 269 -2.68 1.38 -33.34
C LEU A 269 -2.52 2.76 -32.69
N ALA A 270 -1.75 2.85 -31.61
CA ALA A 270 -1.57 4.09 -30.85
C ALA A 270 -0.42 4.92 -31.42
N LYS A 271 -0.51 6.24 -31.24
CA LYS A 271 0.60 7.15 -31.48
C LYS A 271 1.03 7.85 -30.19
N PRO A 272 2.32 8.23 -30.03
CA PRO A 272 2.80 8.92 -28.84
C PRO A 272 2.02 10.20 -28.51
N GLU A 273 1.52 10.91 -29.52
CA GLU A 273 0.79 12.17 -29.33
C GLU A 273 -0.55 11.98 -28.63
N GLU A 274 -1.15 10.80 -28.79
CA GLU A 274 -2.49 10.44 -28.30
C GLU A 274 -2.50 10.00 -26.84
N ILE A 275 -1.33 9.72 -26.27
CA ILE A 275 -1.15 9.19 -24.92
C ILE A 275 -1.72 10.14 -23.87
N ASP A 276 -2.53 9.58 -22.97
CA ASP A 276 -3.06 10.31 -21.83
C ASP A 276 -2.09 10.28 -20.66
N THR A 277 -1.10 11.18 -20.70
CA THR A 277 -0.05 11.29 -19.67
C THR A 277 -0.62 11.47 -18.25
N GLU A 278 -1.74 12.16 -18.09
CA GLU A 278 -2.37 12.39 -16.79
C GLU A 278 -2.84 11.08 -16.17
N LYS A 279 -3.49 10.20 -16.96
CA LYS A 279 -3.91 8.87 -16.50
C LYS A 279 -2.75 7.97 -16.11
N TYR A 280 -1.57 8.16 -16.71
CA TYR A 280 -0.36 7.44 -16.33
C TYR A 280 0.26 8.00 -15.04
N LEU A 281 0.25 9.33 -14.84
CA LEU A 281 0.66 9.95 -13.58
C LEU A 281 -0.24 9.52 -12.41
N GLU A 282 -1.56 9.45 -12.61
CA GLU A 282 -2.51 8.90 -11.62
C GLU A 282 -2.19 7.42 -11.30
N THR A 283 -1.79 6.65 -12.33
CA THR A 283 -1.41 5.24 -12.15
C THR A 283 -0.10 5.13 -11.37
N MET A 284 0.89 6.00 -11.63
CA MET A 284 2.13 6.09 -10.84
C MET A 284 1.85 6.47 -9.39
N GLU A 285 1.04 7.52 -9.17
CA GLU A 285 0.60 7.96 -7.84
C GLU A 285 0.01 6.78 -7.07
N SER A 286 -1.01 6.11 -7.62
CA SER A 286 -1.63 4.95 -6.97
C SER A 286 -0.68 3.77 -6.75
N THR A 287 0.33 3.60 -7.60
CA THR A 287 1.30 2.49 -7.48
C THR A 287 2.34 2.77 -6.41
N PHE A 288 2.77 4.03 -6.28
CA PHE A 288 3.81 4.42 -5.35
C PHE A 288 3.27 4.86 -4.00
N GLU A 289 1.99 5.24 -3.90
CA GLU A 289 1.34 5.72 -2.67
C GLU A 289 1.68 4.87 -1.45
N GLN A 290 1.64 3.56 -1.60
CA GLN A 290 1.90 2.61 -0.52
C GLN A 290 3.35 2.65 -0.02
N VAL A 291 4.30 3.01 -0.89
CA VAL A 291 5.71 3.20 -0.53
C VAL A 291 5.98 4.64 -0.06
N LEU A 292 5.30 5.63 -0.64
CA LEU A 292 5.51 7.03 -0.30
C LEU A 292 4.87 7.44 1.04
N SER A 293 3.68 6.91 1.34
CA SER A 293 3.03 7.04 2.65
C SER A 293 3.93 6.55 3.78
N ALA A 294 4.56 5.40 3.56
CA ALA A 294 5.60 4.81 4.41
C ALA A 294 6.79 5.77 4.68
N LEU A 295 7.09 6.67 3.74
CA LEU A 295 8.18 7.65 3.84
C LEU A 295 7.71 9.06 4.24
N ASN A 296 6.42 9.21 4.54
CA ASN A 296 5.77 10.46 4.92
C ASN A 296 5.91 11.59 3.89
N PHE A 297 5.79 11.27 2.59
CA PHE A 297 5.63 12.30 1.56
C PHE A 297 4.63 11.90 0.48
N ASP A 298 4.03 12.90 -0.16
CA ASP A 298 2.93 12.75 -1.10
C ASP A 298 3.44 12.86 -2.54
N PHE A 299 2.92 12.04 -3.45
CA PHE A 299 3.35 12.02 -4.85
C PHE A 299 3.20 13.39 -5.54
N LYS A 300 2.11 14.11 -5.30
CA LYS A 300 1.87 15.43 -5.90
C LYS A 300 2.86 16.47 -5.38
N SER A 301 3.24 16.38 -4.10
CA SER A 301 4.28 17.23 -3.52
C SER A 301 5.65 17.01 -4.19
N VAL A 302 5.97 15.77 -4.58
CA VAL A 302 7.19 15.46 -5.34
C VAL A 302 7.17 16.11 -6.72
N LEU A 303 6.01 16.12 -7.39
CA LEU A 303 5.84 16.76 -8.70
C LEU A 303 5.71 18.29 -8.64
N GLY A 304 5.80 18.92 -7.45
CA GLY A 304 5.63 20.36 -7.28
C GLY A 304 4.19 20.84 -7.53
N LYS A 305 3.20 19.93 -7.51
CA LYS A 305 1.77 20.26 -7.63
C LYS A 305 1.17 20.51 -6.24
N PRO A 306 0.22 21.45 -6.09
CA PRO A 306 -0.43 21.69 -4.81
C PRO A 306 -1.16 20.44 -4.32
N ARG A 307 -0.90 20.04 -3.07
CA ARG A 307 -1.62 18.95 -2.38
C ARG A 307 -3.06 19.39 -2.13
N GLN A 308 -4.03 18.61 -2.57
CA GLN A 308 -5.42 18.79 -2.14
C GLN A 308 -5.54 18.24 -0.72
N GLN A 309 -5.48 19.13 0.28
CA GLN A 309 -5.71 18.76 1.66
C GLN A 309 -7.21 18.52 1.88
N LYS A 310 -7.54 17.43 2.57
CA LYS A 310 -8.88 17.23 3.10
C LYS A 310 -9.11 18.23 4.23
N LEU A 311 -10.36 18.65 4.44
CA LEU A 311 -10.70 19.71 5.39
C LEU A 311 -10.36 19.31 6.85
N ASP A 312 -10.39 18.03 7.15
CA ASP A 312 -9.94 17.42 8.42
C ASP A 312 -8.45 17.66 8.71
N GLU A 313 -7.57 17.54 7.72
CA GLU A 313 -6.12 17.82 7.85
C GLU A 313 -5.87 19.30 8.23
N LEU A 314 -6.71 20.22 7.77
CA LEU A 314 -6.63 21.64 8.13
C LEU A 314 -6.99 21.88 9.62
N PHE A 315 -7.94 21.11 10.16
CA PHE A 315 -8.40 21.29 11.54
C PHE A 315 -7.47 20.63 12.57
N TRP A 316 -6.76 19.57 12.19
CA TRP A 316 -5.92 18.80 13.14
C TRP A 316 -4.41 19.00 12.97
N SER A 317 -3.94 19.71 11.94
CA SER A 317 -2.50 20.00 11.72
C SER A 317 -1.93 21.13 12.58
N LYS A 318 -2.75 21.86 13.35
CA LYS A 318 -2.24 22.80 14.35
C LYS A 318 -2.04 22.11 15.69
N GLN A 319 -0.82 21.61 15.91
CA GLN A 319 -0.05 21.81 17.15
C GLN A 319 1.31 21.10 17.04
N VAL A 320 2.38 21.86 16.76
CA VAL A 320 3.60 21.94 17.60
C VAL A 320 4.27 23.29 17.30
N SER A 321 4.16 24.21 18.26
CA SER A 321 5.14 25.29 18.48
C SER A 321 5.83 24.99 19.79
#